data_AF-A0A4R6DDR4-F1
#
_entry.id   AF-A0A4R6DDR4-F1
#
_cell.length_a   1.000
_cell.length_b   1.000
_cell.length_c   1.000
_cell.angle_alpha   90.00
_cell.angle_beta   90.00
_cell.angle_gamma   90.00
#
_symmetry.space_group_name_H-M   'P 1'
#
loop_
_entity.id
_entity.type
_entity.pdbx_description
1 polymer ?
#
loop_
_entity_poly.entity_id
_entity_poly.type
_entity_poly.pdbx_seq_one_letter_code
_entity_poly.pdbx_strand_id
1 'polypeptide(L)'
;MPLSATKIAPEAGQGFEGTAHNIPAGDTMNKTILTVADAHDIRWHEIDSDVVVLVPCNEPGCYIYGTQHLLTWGDLLQHKASVVTAQDTRIEVAKFAASDEVPESESRWYVSGFLCDDDIRLTPERVAFFTAHYNSAVALAAELNGESH
;
A
#
# COMPACT_ATOMS: atom_id res chain seq x y z
N MET A 1 -18.58 43.90 -37.57
CA MET A 1 -17.39 43.10 -37.90
C MET A 1 -16.29 43.45 -36.90
N PRO A 2 -15.45 42.49 -36.51
CA PRO A 2 -15.35 42.05 -35.11
C PRO A 2 -14.24 42.70 -34.28
N LEU A 3 -14.47 42.77 -32.96
CA LEU A 3 -13.49 43.05 -31.92
C LEU A 3 -12.63 41.80 -31.70
N SER A 4 -11.33 41.88 -32.00
CA SER A 4 -10.36 40.84 -31.66
C SER A 4 -10.07 40.87 -30.17
N ALA A 5 -10.49 39.82 -29.46
CA ALA A 5 -10.12 39.59 -28.06
C ALA A 5 -8.70 39.02 -28.00
N THR A 6 -7.77 39.82 -27.48
CA THR A 6 -6.43 39.39 -27.09
C THR A 6 -6.56 38.47 -25.87
N LYS A 7 -6.14 37.22 -26.02
CA LYS A 7 -6.11 36.21 -24.96
C LYS A 7 -5.10 36.63 -23.88
N ILE A 8 -5.61 36.97 -22.71
CA ILE A 8 -4.81 37.22 -21.50
C ILE A 8 -4.33 35.86 -20.99
N ALA A 9 -3.03 35.75 -20.73
CA ALA A 9 -2.37 34.57 -20.16
C ALA A 9 -2.88 34.31 -18.73
N PRO A 10 -3.07 33.04 -18.31
CA PRO A 10 -3.32 32.76 -16.92
C PRO A 10 -2.03 32.94 -16.11
N GLU A 11 -2.16 33.73 -15.05
CA GLU A 11 -1.16 33.98 -14.03
C GLU A 11 -0.74 32.71 -13.32
N ALA A 12 0.53 32.71 -12.89
CA ALA A 12 1.14 31.68 -12.07
C ALA A 12 0.38 31.52 -10.74
N GLY A 13 -0.27 30.37 -10.58
CA GLY A 13 -0.77 29.87 -9.30
C GLY A 13 0.32 29.06 -8.59
N GLN A 14 0.34 29.19 -7.27
CA GLN A 14 1.39 28.76 -6.34
C GLN A 14 1.71 27.26 -6.41
N GLY A 15 3.01 26.96 -6.28
CA GLY A 15 3.59 25.65 -6.50
C GLY A 15 3.34 24.63 -5.41
N PHE A 16 3.18 23.38 -5.85
CA PHE A 16 3.65 22.21 -5.12
C PHE A 16 4.96 21.76 -5.79
N GLU A 17 6.06 21.75 -5.03
CA GLU A 17 7.34 21.22 -5.51
C GLU A 17 7.27 19.69 -5.53
N GLY A 18 6.89 19.13 -6.69
CA GLY A 18 7.09 17.72 -7.03
C GLY A 18 8.00 17.60 -8.23
N THR A 19 9.12 16.89 -8.11
CA THR A 19 10.06 16.65 -9.22
C THR A 19 9.46 15.66 -10.21
N ALA A 20 8.94 16.15 -11.35
CA ALA A 20 8.54 15.30 -12.47
C ALA A 20 9.77 14.90 -13.30
N HIS A 21 10.08 13.60 -13.34
CA HIS A 21 11.13 13.06 -14.22
C HIS A 21 10.51 12.52 -15.51
N ASN A 22 10.83 13.14 -16.66
CA ASN A 22 10.40 12.68 -17.99
C ASN A 22 11.42 11.69 -18.57
N ILE A 23 11.00 10.46 -18.88
CA ILE A 23 11.80 9.45 -19.60
C ILE A 23 11.26 9.30 -21.04
N PRO A 24 12.10 9.19 -22.10
CA PRO A 24 11.63 9.17 -23.49
C PRO A 24 10.99 7.83 -23.91
N ALA A 25 9.98 7.94 -24.77
CA ALA A 25 8.98 6.92 -25.09
C ALA A 25 9.44 5.79 -26.03
N GLY A 26 9.05 4.56 -25.68
CA GLY A 26 8.91 3.42 -26.58
C GLY A 26 7.80 2.52 -26.07
N ASP A 27 6.58 2.64 -26.61
CA ASP A 27 5.41 1.76 -26.43
C ASP A 27 5.10 1.25 -25.00
N THR A 28 5.40 2.08 -24.00
CA THR A 28 4.99 1.87 -22.61
C THR A 28 3.94 2.91 -22.27
N MET A 29 2.78 2.50 -21.76
CA MET A 29 1.87 3.43 -21.07
C MET A 29 2.71 4.28 -20.12
N ASN A 30 2.85 5.58 -20.42
CA ASN A 30 3.49 6.54 -19.53
C ASN A 30 2.58 6.70 -18.31
N LYS A 31 2.69 5.78 -17.36
CA LYS A 31 2.00 5.92 -16.09
C LYS A 31 2.62 7.10 -15.38
N THR A 32 1.81 8.12 -15.13
CA THR A 32 2.20 9.24 -14.28
C THR A 32 2.46 8.68 -12.88
N ILE A 33 3.60 9.05 -12.29
CA ILE A 33 3.98 8.64 -10.94
C ILE A 33 3.81 9.85 -10.03
N LEU A 34 2.97 9.72 -9.02
CA LEU A 34 2.80 10.69 -7.95
C LEU A 34 3.50 10.14 -6.70
N THR A 35 4.27 10.97 -6.00
CA THR A 35 4.83 10.61 -4.69
C THR A 35 4.19 11.47 -3.63
N VAL A 36 3.66 10.84 -2.58
CA VAL A 36 3.03 11.52 -1.43
C VAL A 36 3.80 11.18 -0.16
N ALA A 37 3.67 12.01 0.88
CA ALA A 37 4.42 11.81 2.12
C ALA A 37 3.77 10.75 3.01
N ASP A 38 2.44 10.76 3.12
CA ASP A 38 1.68 9.87 3.99
C ASP A 38 0.36 9.37 3.34
N ALA A 39 -0.22 8.30 3.88
CA ALA A 39 -1.50 7.76 3.42
C ALA A 39 -2.67 8.76 3.60
N HIS A 40 -2.64 9.61 4.64
CA HIS A 40 -3.62 10.68 4.85
C HIS A 40 -3.60 11.74 3.74
N ASP A 41 -2.49 11.88 3.01
CA ASP A 41 -2.38 12.86 1.92
C ASP A 41 -3.03 12.37 0.63
N ILE A 42 -3.45 11.10 0.56
CA ILE A 42 -4.04 10.52 -0.64
C ILE A 42 -5.51 10.91 -0.75
N ARG A 43 -5.82 11.71 -1.77
CA ARG A 43 -7.19 12.06 -2.14
C ARG A 43 -7.53 11.42 -3.48
N TRP A 44 -7.99 10.17 -3.45
CA TRP A 44 -8.23 9.37 -4.68
C TRP A 44 -9.15 10.05 -5.70
N HIS A 45 -10.11 10.87 -5.25
CA HIS A 45 -11.03 11.60 -6.12
C HIS A 45 -10.37 12.78 -6.87
N GLU A 46 -9.18 13.20 -6.47
CA GLU A 46 -8.36 14.24 -7.11
C GLU A 46 -7.26 13.64 -8.01
N ILE A 47 -7.10 12.31 -8.02
CA ILE A 47 -6.04 11.58 -8.73
C ILE A 47 -6.66 10.80 -9.90
N ASP A 48 -6.09 10.94 -11.09
CA ASP A 48 -6.52 10.18 -12.27
C ASP A 48 -6.26 8.67 -12.10
N SER A 49 -7.15 7.84 -12.65
CA SER A 49 -7.15 6.39 -12.40
C SER A 49 -5.94 5.61 -12.98
N ASP A 50 -5.18 6.23 -13.88
CA ASP A 50 -3.99 5.66 -14.50
C ASP A 50 -2.67 6.03 -13.79
N VAL A 51 -2.74 6.88 -12.76
CA VAL A 51 -1.61 7.30 -11.92
C VAL A 51 -1.20 6.19 -10.96
N VAL A 52 0.10 6.07 -10.74
CA VAL A 52 0.68 5.23 -9.67
C VAL A 52 1.12 6.15 -8.54
N VAL A 53 0.71 5.84 -7.31
CA VAL A 53 1.07 6.59 -6.12
C VAL A 53 2.17 5.85 -5.35
N LEU A 54 3.27 6.55 -5.06
CA LEU A 54 4.37 6.06 -4.24
C LEU A 54 4.32 6.70 -2.87
N VAL A 55 4.34 5.88 -1.82
CA VAL A 55 4.30 6.34 -0.42
C VAL A 55 5.52 5.78 0.32
N PRO A 56 6.42 6.62 0.87
CA PRO A 56 7.51 6.15 1.72
C PRO A 56 7.00 5.33 2.92
N CYS A 57 7.63 4.18 3.16
CA CYS A 57 7.30 3.32 4.28
C CYS A 57 8.13 3.70 5.51
N ASN A 58 7.49 4.35 6.48
CA ASN A 58 8.08 4.68 7.78
C ASN A 58 7.49 3.85 8.94
N GLU A 59 6.67 2.84 8.65
CA GLU A 59 6.00 2.01 9.66
C GLU A 59 6.94 0.96 10.25
N PRO A 60 7.28 1.02 11.56
CA PRO A 60 8.11 0.03 12.21
C PRO A 60 7.52 -1.38 12.10
N GLY A 61 8.37 -2.37 11.82
CA GLY A 61 7.95 -3.76 11.63
C GLY A 61 7.49 -4.11 10.22
N CYS A 62 7.26 -3.12 9.33
CA CYS A 62 7.01 -3.43 7.93
C CYS A 62 8.31 -3.92 7.25
N TYR A 63 8.24 -5.03 6.49
CA TYR A 63 9.45 -5.61 5.89
C TYR A 63 10.07 -4.74 4.78
N ILE A 64 9.34 -3.77 4.25
CA ILE A 64 9.84 -2.80 3.26
C ILE A 64 10.19 -1.43 3.87
N TYR A 65 10.35 -1.36 5.20
CA TYR A 65 10.74 -0.14 5.91
C TYR A 65 11.91 0.58 5.24
N GLY A 66 11.78 1.90 5.06
CA GLY A 66 12.77 2.74 4.38
C GLY A 66 12.71 2.68 2.84
N THR A 67 11.76 1.96 2.25
CA THR A 67 11.48 1.96 0.80
C THR A 67 10.06 2.47 0.53
N GLN A 68 9.57 2.42 -0.72
CA GLN A 68 8.26 2.97 -1.09
C GLN A 68 7.22 1.85 -1.31
N HIS A 69 6.01 2.06 -0.79
CA HIS A 69 4.81 1.37 -1.25
C HIS A 69 4.43 1.87 -2.64
N LEU A 70 3.97 0.95 -3.48
CA LEU A 70 3.38 1.25 -4.77
C LEU A 70 1.88 0.98 -4.67
N LEU A 71 1.08 2.02 -4.88
CA LEU A 71 -0.37 1.99 -4.85
C LEU A 71 -0.94 2.31 -6.23
N THR A 72 -1.93 1.52 -6.62
CA THR A 72 -2.79 1.81 -7.77
C THR A 72 -4.05 2.54 -7.31
N TRP A 73 -4.80 3.09 -8.26
CA TRP A 73 -5.95 3.94 -7.93
C TRP A 73 -6.97 3.22 -7.04
N GLY A 74 -7.29 3.85 -5.90
CA GLY A 74 -8.24 3.33 -4.92
C GLY A 74 -7.66 2.30 -3.95
N ASP A 75 -6.35 2.01 -4.01
CA ASP A 75 -5.73 1.11 -3.05
C ASP A 75 -5.65 1.73 -1.65
N LEU A 76 -5.85 0.91 -0.63
CA LEU A 76 -5.48 1.26 0.74
C LEU A 76 -4.01 0.90 0.97
N LEU A 77 -3.27 1.77 1.65
CA LEU A 77 -1.88 1.49 2.00
C LEU A 77 -1.85 0.37 3.06
N GLN A 78 -1.30 -0.78 2.66
CA GLN A 78 -1.11 -1.94 3.53
C GLN A 78 0.37 -2.16 3.85
N HIS A 79 0.71 -2.10 5.13
CA HIS A 79 1.99 -2.58 5.67
C HIS A 79 1.94 -4.08 5.92
N LYS A 80 3.04 -4.76 5.63
CA LYS A 80 3.20 -6.20 5.84
C LYS A 80 4.47 -6.44 6.63
N ALA A 81 4.40 -7.24 7.68
CA ALA A 81 5.55 -7.62 8.50
C ALA A 81 6.05 -9.02 8.16
N SER A 82 5.14 -9.94 7.83
CA SER A 82 5.47 -11.31 7.46
C SER A 82 4.46 -11.86 6.48
N VAL A 83 4.94 -12.60 5.48
CA VAL A 83 4.12 -13.35 4.54
C VAL A 83 4.75 -14.71 4.35
N VAL A 84 4.06 -15.75 4.82
CA VAL A 84 4.44 -17.14 4.62
C VAL A 84 3.46 -17.74 3.61
N THR A 85 3.98 -18.27 2.51
CA THR A 85 3.18 -18.92 1.48
C THR A 85 3.76 -20.30 1.19
N ALA A 86 2.89 -21.30 1.16
CA ALA A 86 3.15 -22.64 0.67
C ALA A 86 2.00 -23.05 -0.25
N GLN A 87 2.07 -24.24 -0.84
CA GLN A 87 0.96 -24.76 -1.64
C GLN A 87 -0.35 -24.72 -0.82
N ASP A 88 -1.35 -24.03 -1.35
CA ASP A 88 -2.70 -23.93 -0.78
C ASP A 88 -2.75 -23.37 0.65
N THR A 89 -1.71 -22.64 1.05
CA THR A 89 -1.56 -22.06 2.39
C THR A 89 -0.95 -20.67 2.31
N ARG A 90 -1.57 -19.70 2.99
CA ARG A 90 -0.99 -18.36 3.18
C ARG A 90 -1.25 -17.90 4.59
N ILE A 91 -0.24 -17.31 5.22
CA ILE A 91 -0.33 -16.64 6.51
C ILE A 91 0.37 -15.30 6.37
N GLU A 92 -0.25 -14.24 6.84
CA GLU A 92 0.22 -12.88 6.68
C GLU A 92 -0.04 -12.06 7.95
N VAL A 93 0.97 -11.28 8.34
CA VAL A 93 0.87 -10.23 9.36
C VAL A 93 0.88 -8.89 8.64
N ALA A 94 -0.23 -8.16 8.73
CA ALA A 94 -0.43 -6.92 8.02
C ALA A 94 -1.17 -5.89 8.87
N LYS A 95 -1.07 -4.62 8.46
CA LYS A 95 -1.78 -3.46 9.02
C LYS A 95 -2.15 -2.55 7.85
N PHE A 96 -3.33 -1.97 7.88
CA PHE A 96 -3.65 -0.85 7.00
C PHE A 96 -3.18 0.44 7.67
N ALA A 97 -2.46 1.31 6.95
CA ALA A 97 -2.10 2.62 7.48
C ALA A 97 -3.36 3.42 7.84
N ALA A 98 -3.23 4.28 8.85
CA ALA A 98 -4.28 5.22 9.16
C ALA A 98 -4.51 6.14 7.95
N SER A 99 -5.78 6.40 7.64
CA SER A 99 -6.21 7.28 6.57
C SER A 99 -7.61 7.80 6.89
N ASP A 100 -8.18 8.61 6.01
CA ASP A 100 -9.59 9.03 6.14
C ASP A 100 -10.56 7.84 6.07
N GLU A 101 -10.17 6.76 5.38
CA GLU A 101 -10.94 5.52 5.22
C GLU A 101 -10.66 4.50 6.34
N VAL A 102 -9.49 4.56 6.96
CA VAL A 102 -9.06 3.65 8.03
C VAL A 102 -8.73 4.45 9.28
N PRO A 103 -9.65 4.55 10.26
CA PRO A 103 -9.39 5.27 11.50
C PRO A 103 -8.18 4.71 12.25
N GLU A 104 -7.45 5.57 12.95
CA GLU A 104 -6.25 5.17 13.73
C GLU A 104 -6.55 4.05 14.74
N SER A 105 -7.75 4.03 15.34
CA SER A 105 -8.18 2.98 16.26
C SER A 105 -8.23 1.58 15.63
N GLU A 106 -8.43 1.52 14.31
CA GLU A 106 -8.52 0.31 13.49
C GLU A 106 -7.19 -0.02 12.78
N SER A 107 -6.25 0.93 12.75
CA SER A 107 -4.91 0.77 12.19
C SER A 107 -4.02 -0.06 13.11
N ARG A 108 -4.29 -1.37 13.19
CA ARG A 108 -3.57 -2.34 14.03
C ARG A 108 -3.00 -3.47 13.19
N TRP A 109 -1.92 -4.07 13.67
CA TRP A 109 -1.37 -5.30 13.10
C TRP A 109 -2.34 -6.46 13.36
N TYR A 110 -2.69 -7.20 12.31
CA TYR A 110 -3.55 -8.36 12.40
C TYR A 110 -2.91 -9.53 11.67
N VAL A 111 -3.35 -10.73 12.03
CA VAL A 111 -3.00 -11.97 11.34
C VAL A 111 -4.16 -12.34 10.43
N SER A 112 -3.85 -12.61 9.18
CA SER A 112 -4.75 -13.27 8.25
C SER A 112 -4.10 -14.57 7.79
N GLY A 113 -4.89 -15.62 7.62
CA GLY A 113 -4.35 -16.87 7.09
C GLY A 113 -5.43 -17.80 6.60
N PHE A 114 -5.08 -18.61 5.61
CA PHE A 114 -5.92 -19.68 5.09
C PHE A 114 -5.09 -20.94 4.88
N LEU A 115 -5.77 -22.07 5.04
CA LEU A 115 -5.31 -23.40 4.68
C LEU A 115 -6.46 -24.04 3.88
N CYS A 116 -6.29 -24.13 2.56
CA CYS A 116 -7.35 -24.61 1.67
C CYS A 116 -7.47 -26.14 1.75
N ASP A 117 -8.69 -26.64 1.89
CA ASP A 117 -9.02 -28.08 1.91
C ASP A 117 -10.01 -28.50 0.82
N ASP A 118 -10.44 -27.57 -0.03
CA ASP A 118 -11.46 -27.79 -1.07
C ASP A 118 -11.05 -28.87 -2.08
N ASP A 119 -9.82 -28.78 -2.62
CA ASP A 119 -9.33 -29.66 -3.68
C ASP A 119 -8.35 -30.74 -3.18
N ILE A 120 -7.81 -30.59 -1.97
CA ILE A 120 -6.75 -31.45 -1.43
C ILE A 120 -6.97 -31.70 0.06
N ARG A 121 -6.94 -32.98 0.46
CA ARG A 121 -7.07 -33.38 1.88
C ARG A 121 -6.03 -32.69 2.77
N LEU A 122 -6.47 -32.30 3.96
CA LEU A 122 -5.60 -31.82 5.03
C LEU A 122 -4.73 -32.97 5.55
N THR A 123 -3.43 -32.92 5.27
CA THR A 123 -2.46 -33.85 5.86
C THR A 123 -1.95 -33.30 7.20
N PRO A 124 -1.48 -34.16 8.12
CA PRO A 124 -0.89 -33.70 9.38
C PRO A 124 0.25 -32.68 9.19
N GLU A 125 1.06 -32.84 8.15
CA GLU A 125 2.19 -31.95 7.84
C GLU A 125 1.71 -30.55 7.44
N ARG A 126 0.63 -30.46 6.66
CA ARG A 126 0.04 -29.18 6.25
C ARG A 126 -0.56 -28.44 7.44
N VAL A 127 -1.28 -29.16 8.31
CA VAL A 127 -1.85 -28.60 9.54
C VAL A 127 -0.74 -28.15 10.49
N ALA A 128 0.32 -28.94 10.65
CA ALA A 128 1.47 -28.59 11.49
C ALA A 128 2.20 -27.35 10.97
N PHE A 129 2.44 -27.28 9.65
CA PHE A 129 3.04 -26.11 9.00
C PHE A 129 2.20 -24.86 9.25
N PHE A 130 0.89 -24.92 8.94
CA PHE A 130 -0.01 -23.78 9.15
C PHE A 130 -0.02 -23.33 10.61
N THR A 131 -0.20 -24.26 11.54
CA THR A 131 -0.29 -23.97 12.98
C THR A 131 0.99 -23.33 13.50
N ALA A 132 2.16 -23.85 13.11
CA ALA A 132 3.44 -23.30 13.54
C ALA A 132 3.61 -21.85 13.08
N HIS A 133 3.37 -21.58 11.79
CA HIS A 133 3.51 -20.24 11.24
C HIS A 133 2.43 -19.27 11.72
N TYR A 134 1.20 -19.73 11.92
CA TYR A 134 0.10 -18.90 12.42
C TYR A 134 0.37 -18.46 13.86
N ASN A 135 0.85 -19.35 14.72
CA ASN A 135 1.19 -19.00 16.10
C ASN A 135 2.35 -17.98 16.16
N SER A 136 3.39 -18.15 15.33
CA SER A 136 4.45 -17.14 15.21
C SER A 136 3.95 -15.81 14.68
N ALA A 137 3.02 -15.82 13.71
CA ALA A 137 2.40 -14.61 13.18
C ALA A 137 1.57 -13.88 14.24
N VAL A 138 0.83 -14.61 15.09
CA VAL A 138 0.07 -14.03 16.21
C VAL A 138 1.00 -13.38 17.24
N ALA A 139 2.10 -14.05 17.58
CA ALA A 139 3.09 -13.48 18.48
C ALA A 139 3.70 -12.18 17.93
N LEU A 140 4.07 -12.17 16.63
CA LEU A 140 4.58 -10.98 15.96
C LEU A 140 3.56 -9.83 15.93
N ALA A 141 2.31 -10.12 15.58
CA ALA A 141 1.26 -9.09 15.56
C ALA A 141 1.00 -8.51 16.96
N ALA A 142 1.07 -9.34 18.01
CA ALA A 142 0.95 -8.87 19.39
C ALA A 142 2.13 -7.96 19.80
N GLU A 143 3.36 -8.36 19.48
CA GLU A 143 4.57 -7.56 19.72
C GLU A 143 4.47 -6.19 19.03
N LEU A 144 4.10 -6.18 17.75
CA LEU A 144 3.96 -4.95 16.96
C LEU A 144 2.81 -4.04 17.40
N ASN A 145 1.78 -4.57 18.07
CA ASN A 145 0.66 -3.79 18.59
C ASN A 145 0.85 -3.30 20.03
N GLY A 146 1.82 -3.84 20.77
CA GLY A 146 1.84 -3.70 22.23
C GLY A 146 3.20 -3.56 22.89
N GLU A 147 4.28 -4.14 22.39
CA GLU A 147 5.54 -4.19 23.15
C GLU A 147 6.79 -4.32 22.25
N SER A 148 7.37 -3.20 21.85
CA SER A 148 8.84 -3.08 21.74
C SER A 148 9.27 -1.60 21.84
N HIS A 149 9.37 -1.19 23.13
CA HIS A 149 9.89 0.07 23.71
C HIS A 149 8.95 1.26 23.86
#